data_AF-A0A9C7QCG4-F1
#
_entry.id   AF-A0A9C7QCG4-F1
#
_cell.length_a   1.000
_cell.length_b   1.000
_cell.length_c   1.000
_cell.angle_alpha   90.00
_cell.angle_beta   90.00
_cell.angle_gamma   90.00
#
_symmetry.space_group_name_H-M   'P 1'
#
loop_
_entity.id
_entity.type
_entity.pdbx_description
1 polymer ?
#
loop_
_entity_poly.entity_id
_entity_poly.type
_entity_poly.pdbx_seq_one_letter_code
_entity_poly.pdbx_strand_id
1 'polypeptide(L)'
;YDYYQPEAYIPSTDAYIEKDSAINDEIDRLRHSATMALAERRDVIIVASVSCIYSLGSPEDYRSNTLSLRQGQEISREEVIKRLVEIQYERNEMAFTRNKFRAKGDTLEIFPAGGTNETAVRVEFFGDEIDRISEFNALTSDVSATLLHVVIFPASHYIVGQARLHDALHDIAEEMEQRVKYFTEHNKLIEAQRIEQRTRYDMEMLSEIGTCKGVENYSRILAGREPGATPITLLDHFPEDFLLFVDESHVT
;
A
#
# COMPACT_ATOMS: atom_id res chain seq x y z
N TYR A 1 -7.46 -3.31 -12.77
CA TYR A 1 -7.15 -4.72 -13.07
C TYR A 1 -7.48 -4.96 -14.52
N ASP A 2 -6.60 -5.64 -15.25
CA ASP A 2 -6.92 -6.15 -16.59
C ASP A 2 -7.74 -7.45 -16.49
N TYR A 3 -7.52 -8.20 -15.40
CA TYR A 3 -8.26 -9.41 -15.06
C TYR A 3 -8.40 -9.51 -13.55
N TYR A 4 -9.56 -9.96 -13.08
CA TYR A 4 -9.80 -10.21 -11.66
C TYR A 4 -10.73 -11.42 -11.48
N GLN A 5 -10.23 -12.40 -10.74
CA GLN A 5 -10.96 -13.55 -10.24
C GLN A 5 -10.97 -13.49 -8.71
N PRO A 6 -12.15 -13.36 -8.06
CA PRO A 6 -12.22 -13.37 -6.61
C PRO A 6 -11.88 -14.75 -6.07
N GLU A 7 -11.38 -14.77 -4.83
CA GLU A 7 -11.32 -16.00 -4.05
C GLU A 7 -12.75 -16.50 -3.79
N ALA A 8 -13.00 -17.78 -4.06
CA ALA A 8 -14.32 -18.36 -3.85
C ALA A 8 -14.21 -19.84 -3.50
N TYR A 9 -15.22 -20.35 -2.80
CA TYR A 9 -15.41 -21.77 -2.58
C TYR A 9 -16.79 -22.18 -3.09
N ILE A 10 -16.83 -23.21 -3.94
CA ILE A 10 -18.06 -23.76 -4.52
C ILE A 10 -18.40 -25.07 -3.78
N PRO A 11 -19.39 -25.05 -2.85
CA PRO A 11 -19.68 -26.22 -2.03
C PRO A 11 -20.18 -27.43 -2.82
N SER A 12 -20.91 -27.20 -3.91
CA SER A 12 -21.49 -28.29 -4.73
C SER A 12 -20.45 -29.16 -5.42
N THR A 13 -19.25 -28.62 -5.65
CA THR A 13 -18.15 -29.32 -6.33
C THR A 13 -16.93 -29.47 -5.44
N ASP A 14 -17.00 -29.06 -4.17
CA ASP A 14 -15.86 -28.95 -3.25
C ASP A 14 -14.65 -28.27 -3.90
N ALA A 15 -14.90 -27.21 -4.67
CA ALA A 15 -13.86 -26.53 -5.45
C ALA A 15 -13.47 -25.21 -4.79
N TYR A 16 -12.19 -25.08 -4.46
CA TYR A 16 -11.60 -23.81 -4.07
C TYR A 16 -11.01 -23.12 -5.30
N ILE A 17 -11.45 -21.89 -5.53
CA ILE A 17 -11.00 -21.02 -6.60
C ILE A 17 -10.09 -19.98 -5.96
N GLU A 18 -8.81 -20.06 -6.30
CA GLU A 18 -7.84 -19.07 -5.85
C GLU A 18 -8.13 -17.70 -6.43
N LYS A 19 -7.86 -16.66 -5.63
CA LYS A 19 -7.72 -15.31 -6.15
C LYS A 19 -6.61 -15.28 -7.19
N ASP A 20 -6.97 -14.81 -8.38
CA ASP A 20 -6.04 -14.54 -9.46
C ASP A 20 -6.39 -13.18 -10.08
N SER A 21 -5.38 -12.38 -10.36
CA SER A 21 -5.61 -11.03 -10.87
C SER A 21 -4.39 -10.52 -11.63
N ALA A 22 -4.64 -9.85 -12.75
CA ALA A 22 -3.64 -9.08 -13.45
C ALA A 22 -3.81 -7.61 -13.09
N ILE A 23 -2.84 -7.06 -12.36
CA ILE A 23 -2.80 -5.62 -12.05
C ILE A 23 -2.32 -4.90 -13.31
N ASN A 24 -3.07 -3.89 -13.72
CA ASN A 24 -2.65 -2.97 -14.77
C ASN A 24 -1.82 -1.87 -14.09
N ASP A 25 -0.53 -1.79 -14.44
CA ASP A 25 0.40 -0.87 -13.80
C ASP A 25 0.02 0.60 -13.98
N GLU A 26 -0.56 0.96 -15.12
CA GLU A 26 -0.99 2.34 -15.37
C GLU A 26 -2.19 2.72 -14.49
N ILE A 27 -3.16 1.81 -14.35
CA ILE A 27 -4.31 2.04 -13.47
C ILE A 27 -3.86 2.11 -12.01
N ASP A 28 -2.96 1.23 -11.57
CA ASP A 28 -2.48 1.25 -10.19
C ASP A 28 -1.69 2.53 -9.87
N ARG A 29 -0.83 2.97 -10.80
CA ARG A 29 -0.18 4.28 -10.72
C ARG A 29 -1.17 5.44 -10.63
N LEU A 30 -2.24 5.43 -11.46
CA LEU A 30 -3.29 6.45 -11.42
C LEU A 30 -4.02 6.46 -10.07
N ARG A 31 -4.24 5.30 -9.45
CA ARG A 31 -4.82 5.20 -8.10
C ARG A 31 -3.91 5.83 -7.04
N HIS A 32 -2.61 5.54 -7.06
CA HIS A 32 -1.64 6.19 -6.18
C HIS A 32 -1.60 7.70 -6.42
N SER A 33 -1.57 8.13 -7.69
CA SER A 33 -1.59 9.56 -8.05
C SER A 33 -2.82 10.27 -7.49
N ALA A 34 -4.00 9.64 -7.54
CA ALA A 34 -5.23 10.20 -7.00
C ALA A 34 -5.18 10.40 -5.47
N THR A 35 -4.75 9.37 -4.72
CA THR A 35 -4.65 9.47 -3.25
C THR A 35 -3.53 10.41 -2.79
N MET A 36 -2.42 10.46 -3.53
CA MET A 36 -1.33 11.42 -3.28
C MET A 36 -1.81 12.85 -3.50
N ALA A 37 -2.52 13.12 -4.60
CA ALA A 37 -3.05 14.45 -4.89
C ALA A 37 -3.98 14.95 -3.78
N LEU A 38 -4.87 14.09 -3.26
CA LEU A 38 -5.75 14.43 -2.14
C LEU A 38 -4.97 14.74 -0.84
N ALA A 39 -3.83 14.10 -0.64
CA ALA A 39 -2.99 14.33 0.53
C ALA A 39 -2.16 15.62 0.43
N GLU A 40 -1.82 16.08 -0.78
CA GLU A 40 -0.94 17.22 -1.00
C GLU A 40 -1.67 18.55 -1.25
N ARG A 41 -2.84 18.52 -1.89
CA ARG A 41 -3.49 19.74 -2.40
C ARG A 41 -5.02 19.62 -2.45
N ARG A 42 -5.70 20.78 -2.52
CA ARG A 42 -7.18 20.87 -2.52
C ARG A 42 -7.82 20.99 -3.90
N ASP A 43 -7.07 21.44 -4.90
CA ASP A 43 -7.50 21.61 -6.28
C ASP A 43 -7.32 20.28 -7.06
N VAL A 44 -8.17 19.31 -6.70
CA VAL A 44 -8.15 17.93 -7.19
C VAL A 44 -9.54 17.53 -7.71
N ILE A 45 -9.58 16.91 -8.88
CA ILE A 45 -10.77 16.25 -9.44
C ILE A 45 -10.39 14.80 -9.72
N ILE A 46 -11.16 13.85 -9.19
CA ILE A 46 -10.97 12.43 -9.45
C ILE A 46 -12.20 11.89 -10.18
N VAL A 47 -11.97 11.29 -11.34
CA VAL A 47 -12.99 10.49 -12.04
C VAL A 47 -12.79 9.04 -11.61
N ALA A 48 -13.80 8.46 -10.96
CA ALA A 48 -13.72 7.12 -10.40
C ALA A 48 -14.90 6.25 -10.85
N SER A 49 -14.65 4.96 -10.98
CA SER A 49 -15.71 3.94 -11.04
C SER A 49 -16.22 3.62 -9.63
N VAL A 50 -17.13 2.65 -9.52
CA VAL A 50 -17.57 2.07 -8.23
C VAL A 50 -16.42 1.56 -7.36
N SER A 51 -15.19 1.46 -7.86
CA SER A 51 -14.01 1.23 -7.02
C SER A 51 -13.85 2.26 -5.89
N CYS A 52 -14.46 3.45 -5.99
CA CYS A 52 -14.37 4.48 -4.94
C CYS A 52 -15.05 4.08 -3.62
N ILE A 53 -15.95 3.10 -3.63
CA ILE A 53 -16.64 2.59 -2.43
C ILE A 53 -16.05 1.26 -1.92
N TYR A 54 -15.00 0.74 -2.56
CA TYR A 54 -14.28 -0.44 -2.08
C TYR A 54 -13.25 -0.06 -1.01
N SER A 55 -12.89 -1.04 -0.19
CA SER A 55 -11.93 -0.87 0.91
C SER A 55 -10.60 -0.30 0.41
N LEU A 56 -10.06 0.64 1.17
CA LEU A 56 -8.77 1.30 1.00
C LEU A 56 -8.16 1.50 2.39
N GLY A 57 -6.83 1.57 2.49
CA GLY A 57 -6.22 1.85 3.80
C GLY A 57 -6.51 3.25 4.31
N SER A 58 -6.23 3.45 5.59
CA SER A 58 -6.53 4.68 6.31
C SER A 58 -5.82 5.89 5.68
N PRO A 59 -6.52 7.01 5.43
CA PRO A 59 -5.90 8.25 4.98
C PRO A 59 -4.93 8.82 6.01
N GLU A 60 -5.11 8.53 7.30
CA GLU A 60 -4.18 8.93 8.36
C GLU A 60 -2.91 8.09 8.33
N ASP A 61 -3.03 6.77 8.20
CA ASP A 61 -1.86 5.88 8.07
C ASP A 61 -1.09 6.18 6.78
N TYR A 62 -1.80 6.42 5.68
CA TYR A 62 -1.19 6.76 4.40
C TYR A 62 -0.38 8.08 4.45
N ARG A 63 -0.90 9.09 5.15
CA ARG A 63 -0.22 10.40 5.33
C ARG A 63 0.93 10.34 6.34
N SER A 64 0.75 9.63 7.45
CA SER A 64 1.76 9.53 8.51
C SER A 64 2.96 8.66 8.12
N ASN A 65 2.76 7.70 7.20
CA ASN A 65 3.83 6.85 6.66
C ASN A 65 4.47 7.43 5.39
N THR A 66 4.66 8.75 5.34
CA THR A 66 5.42 9.39 4.25
C THR A 66 6.90 9.55 4.62
N LEU A 67 7.75 9.61 3.60
CA LEU A 67 9.16 9.93 3.74
C LEU A 67 9.43 11.31 3.12
N SER A 68 9.60 12.31 3.98
CA SER A 68 9.96 13.67 3.57
C SER A 68 11.47 13.83 3.55
N LEU A 69 12.02 14.23 2.39
CA LEU A 69 13.45 14.46 2.20
C LEU A 69 13.70 15.91 1.78
N ARG A 70 14.61 16.60 2.47
CA ARG A 70 14.96 18.01 2.20
C ARG A 70 16.45 18.14 1.91
N GLN A 71 16.79 19.06 1.02
CA GLN A 71 18.19 19.46 0.85
C GLN A 71 18.74 20.01 2.18
N GLY A 72 19.95 19.60 2.57
CA GLY A 72 20.59 19.96 3.84
C GLY A 72 20.07 19.20 5.05
N GLN A 73 19.21 18.18 4.87
CA GLN A 73 18.75 17.34 5.98
C GLN A 73 19.88 16.39 6.41
N GLU A 74 20.22 16.41 7.70
CA GLU A 74 21.07 15.40 8.33
C GLU A 74 20.30 14.09 8.48
N ILE A 75 20.50 13.16 7.54
CA ILE A 75 19.95 11.81 7.55
C ILE A 75 20.89 10.89 6.77
N SER A 76 21.24 9.76 7.37
CA SER A 76 22.10 8.77 6.71
C SER A 76 21.35 8.09 5.56
N ARG A 77 22.11 7.66 4.55
CA ARG A 77 21.58 6.91 3.42
C ARG A 77 20.90 5.61 3.87
N GLU A 78 21.49 4.92 4.84
CA GLU A 78 20.99 3.68 5.41
C GLU A 78 19.64 3.88 6.11
N GLU A 79 19.44 5.03 6.76
CA GLU A 79 18.16 5.39 7.37
C GLU A 79 17.09 5.67 6.31
N VAL A 80 17.44 6.37 5.22
CA VAL A 80 16.52 6.55 4.08
C VAL A 80 16.13 5.22 3.45
N ILE A 81 17.07 4.29 3.26
CA ILE A 81 16.80 2.94 2.75
C ILE A 81 15.83 2.20 3.68
N LYS A 82 16.07 2.24 4.99
CA LYS A 82 15.19 1.59 5.97
C LYS A 82 13.78 2.14 5.89
N ARG A 83 13.62 3.48 5.84
CA ARG A 83 12.32 4.14 5.69
C ARG A 83 11.62 3.76 4.38
N LEU A 84 12.35 3.65 3.27
CA LEU A 84 11.80 3.22 1.98
C LEU A 84 11.21 1.80 2.05
N VAL A 85 11.92 0.88 2.69
CA VAL A 85 11.43 -0.50 2.91
C VAL A 85 10.21 -0.50 3.82
N GLU A 86 10.21 0.29 4.90
CA GLU A 86 9.04 0.42 5.79
C GLU A 86 7.79 0.87 5.03
N ILE A 87 7.93 1.78 4.07
CA ILE A 87 6.82 2.27 3.22
C ILE A 87 6.61 1.43 1.95
N GLN A 88 7.07 0.17 1.96
CA GLN A 88 6.81 -0.89 0.99
C GLN A 88 7.52 -0.75 -0.37
N TYR A 89 8.65 -0.02 -0.42
CA TYR A 89 9.48 -0.01 -1.62
C TYR A 89 10.45 -1.19 -1.65
N GLU A 90 10.65 -1.74 -2.83
CA GLU A 90 11.61 -2.84 -3.06
C GLU A 90 12.96 -2.29 -3.56
N ARG A 91 14.06 -2.78 -2.98
CA ARG A 91 15.39 -2.50 -3.52
C ARG A 91 15.64 -3.34 -4.77
N ASN A 92 15.92 -2.71 -5.91
CA ASN A 92 16.19 -3.42 -7.15
C ASN A 92 17.20 -2.67 -8.04
N GLU A 93 18.42 -3.20 -8.13
CA GLU A 93 19.51 -2.57 -8.90
C GLU A 93 19.36 -2.78 -10.42
N MET A 94 18.70 -3.86 -10.85
CA MET A 94 18.61 -4.26 -12.26
C MET A 94 17.39 -3.68 -12.96
N ALA A 95 16.20 -3.84 -12.36
CA ALA A 95 14.94 -3.40 -12.92
C ALA A 95 14.43 -2.18 -12.15
N PHE A 96 14.78 -0.99 -12.63
CA PHE A 96 14.36 0.28 -12.02
C PHE A 96 12.99 0.71 -12.56
N THR A 97 11.96 0.21 -11.92
CA THR A 97 10.54 0.50 -12.22
C THR A 97 9.85 1.09 -11.00
N ARG A 98 8.58 1.48 -11.14
CA ARG A 98 7.72 1.98 -10.07
C ARG A 98 7.76 1.11 -8.81
N ASN A 99 7.64 1.75 -7.63
CA ASN A 99 7.70 1.14 -6.30
C ASN A 99 9.08 0.58 -5.92
N LYS A 100 10.12 0.93 -6.68
CA LYS A 100 11.49 0.44 -6.43
C LYS A 100 12.46 1.57 -6.19
N PHE A 101 13.56 1.23 -5.53
CA PHE A 101 14.72 2.10 -5.40
C PHE A 101 16.01 1.34 -5.64
N ARG A 102 17.08 2.06 -5.94
CA ARG A 102 18.42 1.50 -6.13
C ARG A 102 19.49 2.43 -5.54
N ALA A 103 20.63 1.85 -5.14
CA ALA A 103 21.70 2.60 -4.51
C ALA A 103 22.98 2.52 -5.35
N LYS A 104 23.50 3.68 -5.76
CA LYS A 104 24.71 3.79 -6.58
C LYS A 104 25.70 4.73 -5.90
N GLY A 105 26.71 4.17 -5.23
CA GLY A 105 27.64 4.97 -4.42
C GLY A 105 26.87 5.83 -3.42
N ASP A 106 27.10 7.14 -3.44
CA ASP A 106 26.49 8.10 -2.51
C ASP A 106 25.13 8.62 -3.02
N THR A 107 24.47 7.89 -3.91
CA THR A 107 23.20 8.27 -4.51
C THR A 107 22.14 7.19 -4.31
N LEU A 108 20.93 7.63 -3.94
CA LEU A 108 19.72 6.82 -3.99
C LEU A 108 18.83 7.31 -5.13
N GLU A 109 18.40 6.39 -5.98
CA GLU A 109 17.38 6.67 -6.99
C GLU A 109 16.10 5.93 -6.60
N ILE A 110 14.99 6.65 -6.56
CA ILE A 110 13.69 6.20 -6.05
C ILE A 110 12.67 6.43 -7.16
N PHE A 111 11.85 5.42 -7.46
CA PHE A 111 10.78 5.52 -8.44
C PHE A 111 9.41 5.62 -7.73
N PRO A 112 8.82 6.82 -7.59
CA PRO A 112 7.62 7.02 -6.78
C PRO A 112 6.39 6.25 -7.26
N ALA A 113 5.54 5.81 -6.33
CA ALA A 113 4.37 4.97 -6.62
C ALA A 113 3.28 5.67 -7.45
N GLY A 114 3.05 6.97 -7.22
CA GLY A 114 2.07 7.78 -7.97
C GLY A 114 2.69 8.77 -8.95
N GLY A 115 4.01 8.69 -9.18
CA GLY A 115 4.72 9.54 -10.15
C GLY A 115 4.24 9.29 -11.59
N THR A 116 4.76 10.07 -12.54
CA THR A 116 4.61 9.73 -13.97
C THR A 116 5.42 8.47 -14.28
N ASN A 117 5.15 7.81 -15.42
CA ASN A 117 5.86 6.59 -15.83
C ASN A 117 7.36 6.80 -16.15
N GLU A 118 7.85 8.04 -16.09
CA GLU A 118 9.21 8.38 -16.48
C GLU A 118 9.95 9.17 -15.42
N THR A 119 9.26 9.85 -14.50
CA THR A 119 9.92 10.72 -13.52
C THR A 119 10.29 9.94 -12.26
N ALA A 120 11.59 9.89 -11.98
CA ALA A 120 12.16 9.35 -10.75
C ALA A 120 12.87 10.45 -9.95
N VAL A 121 13.15 10.17 -8.69
CA VAL A 121 13.83 11.07 -7.76
C VAL A 121 15.22 10.53 -7.48
N ARG A 122 16.23 11.39 -7.61
CA ARG A 122 17.62 11.13 -7.23
C ARG A 122 17.96 11.95 -5.98
N VAL A 123 18.47 11.27 -4.97
CA VAL A 123 18.92 11.85 -3.70
C VAL A 123 20.42 11.60 -3.58
N GLU A 124 21.21 12.66 -3.57
CA GLU A 124 22.67 12.61 -3.48
C GLU A 124 23.09 13.01 -2.06
N PHE A 125 24.00 12.23 -1.48
CA PHE A 125 24.45 12.37 -0.11
C PHE A 125 25.90 12.86 -0.05
N PHE A 126 26.22 13.63 0.98
CA PHE A 126 27.57 13.94 1.39
C PHE A 126 27.76 13.50 2.86
N GLY A 127 28.23 12.26 3.04
CA GLY A 127 28.19 11.62 4.36
C GLY A 127 26.74 11.37 4.79
N ASP A 128 26.36 11.93 5.94
CA ASP A 128 25.01 11.81 6.52
C ASP A 128 24.14 13.05 6.25
N GLU A 129 24.43 13.82 5.20
CA GLU A 129 23.65 14.99 4.78
C GLU A 129 23.17 14.83 3.34
N ILE A 130 21.92 15.22 3.06
CA ILE A 130 21.40 15.30 1.68
C ILE A 130 21.96 16.55 1.00
N ASP A 131 22.91 16.36 0.08
CA ASP A 131 23.53 17.45 -0.70
C ASP A 131 22.59 17.98 -1.79
N ARG A 132 21.93 17.06 -2.54
CA ARG A 132 21.06 17.44 -3.66
C ARG A 132 19.92 16.46 -3.87
N ILE A 133 18.75 17.00 -4.22
CA ILE A 133 17.59 16.24 -4.68
C ILE A 133 17.26 16.69 -6.10
N SER A 134 17.10 15.75 -7.02
CA SER A 134 16.74 16.04 -8.41
C SER A 134 15.67 15.10 -8.94
N GLU A 135 14.78 15.61 -9.77
CA GLU A 135 13.94 14.79 -10.64
C GLU A 135 14.69 14.49 -11.93
N PHE A 136 14.54 13.26 -12.42
CA PHE A 136 15.15 12.83 -13.67
C PHE A 136 14.26 11.85 -14.41
N ASN A 137 14.44 11.76 -15.73
CA ASN A 137 13.80 10.75 -16.55
C ASN A 137 14.49 9.39 -16.34
N ALA A 138 13.78 8.39 -15.85
CA ALA A 138 14.29 7.06 -15.52
C ALA A 138 14.82 6.29 -16.75
N LEU A 139 14.37 6.64 -17.96
CA LEU A 139 14.80 6.02 -19.22
C LEU A 139 16.01 6.73 -19.82
N THR A 140 15.97 8.06 -19.93
CA THR A 140 17.06 8.83 -20.59
C THR A 140 18.16 9.26 -19.63
N SER A 141 17.89 9.24 -18.32
CA SER A 141 18.74 9.80 -17.26
C SER A 141 18.89 11.33 -17.28
N ASP A 142 18.09 12.03 -18.09
CA ASP A 142 18.10 13.50 -18.13
C ASP A 142 17.50 14.09 -16.87
N VAL A 143 18.19 15.05 -16.26
CA VAL A 143 17.71 15.77 -15.08
C VAL A 143 16.71 16.84 -15.53
N SER A 144 15.49 16.76 -15.01
CA SER A 144 14.41 17.70 -15.34
C SER A 144 14.37 18.90 -14.40
N ALA A 145 14.64 18.68 -13.10
CA ALA A 145 14.58 19.73 -12.09
C ALA A 145 15.44 19.38 -10.86
N THR A 146 15.89 20.41 -10.15
CA THR A 146 16.46 20.28 -8.80
C THR A 146 15.40 20.71 -7.79
N LEU A 147 15.19 19.91 -6.75
CA LEU A 147 14.16 20.11 -5.74
C LEU A 147 14.78 20.51 -4.40
N LEU A 148 14.12 21.43 -3.69
CA LEU A 148 14.47 21.75 -2.29
C LEU A 148 13.92 20.70 -1.31
N HIS A 149 12.82 20.06 -1.67
CA HIS A 149 12.10 19.10 -0.85
C HIS A 149 11.31 18.15 -1.75
N VAL A 150 11.16 16.90 -1.30
CA VAL A 150 10.30 15.89 -1.93
C VAL A 150 9.63 15.04 -0.84
N VAL A 151 8.41 14.60 -1.11
CA VAL A 151 7.68 13.63 -0.27
C VAL A 151 7.52 12.34 -1.05
N ILE A 152 7.98 11.23 -0.47
CA ILE A 152 7.78 9.89 -1.02
C ILE A 152 6.64 9.25 -0.23
N PHE A 153 5.55 8.94 -0.92
CA PHE A 153 4.38 8.26 -0.35
C PHE A 153 4.55 6.75 -0.36
N PRO A 154 3.82 6.00 0.49
CA PRO A 154 3.83 4.55 0.48
C PRO A 154 3.52 3.93 -0.88
N ALA A 155 4.23 2.84 -1.18
CA ALA A 155 4.03 2.02 -2.38
C ALA A 155 2.82 1.08 -2.28
N SER A 156 2.10 1.10 -1.16
CA SER A 156 0.87 0.35 -0.93
C SER A 156 -0.15 1.21 -0.19
N HIS A 157 -1.44 1.07 -0.55
CA HIS A 157 -2.51 1.71 0.19
C HIS A 157 -2.80 1.05 1.54
N TYR A 158 -2.40 -0.20 1.76
CA TYR A 158 -2.63 -0.95 3.01
C TYR A 158 -1.44 -0.84 3.97
N ILE A 159 -0.80 0.32 4.02
CA ILE A 159 0.32 0.56 4.92
C ILE A 159 -0.16 0.65 6.37
N VAL A 160 0.61 0.05 7.28
CA VAL A 160 0.36 0.06 8.73
C VAL A 160 1.67 0.32 9.44
N GLY A 161 1.67 1.15 10.48
CA GLY A 161 2.86 1.39 11.29
C GLY A 161 3.27 0.14 12.09
N GLN A 162 4.58 -0.03 12.32
CA GLN A 162 5.15 -1.21 13.00
C GLN A 162 4.53 -1.51 14.38
N ALA A 163 4.29 -0.47 15.19
CA ALA A 163 3.65 -0.63 16.50
C ALA A 163 2.24 -1.22 16.38
N ARG A 164 1.46 -0.72 15.40
CA ARG A 164 0.09 -1.18 15.15
C ARG A 164 0.04 -2.56 14.53
N LEU A 165 1.04 -2.92 13.71
CA LEU A 165 1.13 -4.25 13.11
C LEU A 165 1.24 -5.34 14.18
N HIS A 166 2.03 -5.10 15.24
CA HIS A 166 2.15 -6.03 16.37
C HIS A 166 0.79 -6.28 17.05
N ASP A 167 0.05 -5.21 17.36
CA ASP A 167 -1.26 -5.32 18.00
C ASP A 167 -2.28 -5.99 17.06
N ALA A 168 -2.23 -5.66 15.77
CA ALA A 168 -3.08 -6.30 14.76
C ALA A 168 -2.81 -7.81 14.63
N LEU A 169 -1.54 -8.24 14.71
CA LEU A 169 -1.19 -9.66 14.69
C LEU A 169 -1.72 -10.40 15.91
N HIS A 170 -1.70 -9.76 17.08
CA HIS A 170 -2.31 -10.32 18.29
C HIS A 170 -3.83 -10.49 18.12
N ASP A 171 -4.53 -9.47 17.63
CA ASP A 171 -5.98 -9.52 17.39
C ASP A 171 -6.37 -10.57 16.34
N ILE A 172 -5.58 -10.70 15.26
CA ILE A 172 -5.77 -11.75 14.25
C ILE A 172 -5.61 -13.14 14.87
N ALA A 173 -4.58 -13.33 15.71
CA ALA A 173 -4.32 -14.59 16.39
C ALA A 173 -5.50 -14.98 17.30
N GLU A 174 -6.00 -14.03 18.09
CA GLU A 174 -7.11 -14.26 19.01
C GLU A 174 -8.39 -14.62 18.25
N GLU A 175 -8.74 -13.87 17.19
CA GLU A 175 -9.92 -14.18 16.38
C GLU A 175 -9.80 -15.56 15.69
N MET A 176 -8.61 -15.90 15.21
CA MET A 176 -8.30 -17.21 14.65
C MET A 176 -8.50 -18.32 15.69
N GLU A 177 -7.93 -18.19 16.89
CA GLU A 177 -8.04 -19.20 17.96
C GLU A 177 -9.49 -19.41 18.40
N GLN A 178 -10.25 -18.31 18.57
CA GLN A 178 -11.68 -18.38 18.86
C GLN A 178 -12.45 -19.11 17.76
N ARG A 179 -12.12 -18.86 16.50
CA ARG A 179 -12.79 -19.50 15.35
C ARG A 179 -12.42 -20.98 15.20
N VAL A 180 -11.16 -21.34 15.43
CA VAL A 180 -10.68 -22.73 15.45
C VAL A 180 -11.38 -23.52 16.54
N LYS A 181 -11.50 -22.95 17.75
CA LYS A 181 -12.24 -23.55 18.86
C LYS A 181 -13.71 -23.78 18.49
N TYR A 182 -14.38 -22.78 17.93
CA TYR A 182 -15.76 -22.90 17.46
C TYR A 182 -15.92 -24.07 16.48
N PHE A 183 -15.09 -24.15 15.43
CA PHE A 183 -15.19 -25.23 14.45
C PHE A 183 -14.92 -26.61 15.08
N THR A 184 -13.95 -26.70 15.99
CA THR A 184 -13.63 -27.94 16.71
C THR A 184 -14.79 -28.42 17.57
N GLU A 185 -15.42 -27.52 18.35
CA GLU A 185 -16.60 -27.83 19.19
C GLU A 185 -17.82 -28.28 18.36
N HIS A 186 -17.88 -27.88 17.08
CA HIS A 186 -18.94 -28.26 16.14
C HIS A 186 -18.55 -29.43 15.21
N ASN A 187 -17.48 -30.17 15.52
CA ASN A 187 -16.96 -31.29 14.73
C ASN A 187 -16.59 -30.93 13.27
N LYS A 188 -16.28 -29.66 12.99
CA LYS A 188 -15.82 -29.15 11.68
C LYS A 188 -14.30 -29.10 11.61
N LEU A 189 -13.67 -30.28 11.71
CA LEU A 189 -12.22 -30.39 11.91
C LEU A 189 -11.41 -29.94 10.69
N ILE A 190 -11.94 -30.13 9.47
CA ILE A 190 -11.26 -29.71 8.24
C ILE A 190 -11.25 -28.18 8.13
N GLU A 191 -12.38 -27.54 8.45
CA GLU A 191 -12.50 -26.08 8.45
C GLU A 191 -11.61 -25.45 9.52
N ALA A 192 -11.54 -26.05 10.71
CA ALA A 192 -10.62 -25.63 11.78
C ALA A 192 -9.15 -25.68 11.30
N GLN A 193 -8.75 -26.80 10.68
CA GLN A 193 -7.39 -26.94 10.15
C GLN A 193 -7.10 -25.93 9.04
N ARG A 194 -8.03 -25.74 8.09
CA ARG A 194 -7.85 -24.84 6.94
C ARG A 194 -7.67 -23.39 7.38
N ILE A 195 -8.51 -22.89 8.29
CA ILE A 195 -8.41 -21.51 8.74
C ILE A 195 -7.14 -21.27 9.54
N GLU A 196 -6.76 -22.21 10.42
CA GLU A 196 -5.53 -22.09 11.20
C GLU A 196 -4.29 -22.03 10.29
N GLN A 197 -4.18 -22.96 9.34
CA GLN A 197 -3.02 -23.00 8.45
C GLN A 197 -2.91 -21.75 7.58
N ARG A 198 -4.02 -21.28 7.00
CA ARG A 198 -4.02 -20.08 6.16
C ARG A 198 -3.66 -18.84 6.96
N THR A 199 -4.31 -18.64 8.10
CA THR A 199 -4.11 -17.42 8.91
C THR A 199 -2.72 -17.38 9.52
N ARG A 200 -2.15 -18.50 10.00
CA ARG A 200 -0.77 -18.53 10.50
C ARG A 200 0.26 -18.16 9.43
N TYR A 201 0.12 -18.71 8.22
CA TYR A 201 0.99 -18.36 7.09
C TYR A 201 0.90 -16.86 6.74
N ASP A 202 -0.32 -16.32 6.67
CA ASP A 202 -0.51 -14.90 6.38
C ASP A 202 0.08 -14.01 7.48
N MET A 203 -0.04 -14.41 8.75
CA MET A 203 0.58 -13.70 9.89
C MET A 203 2.11 -13.71 9.82
N GLU A 204 2.73 -14.82 9.42
CA GLU A 204 4.18 -14.89 9.20
C GLU A 204 4.60 -13.91 8.11
N MET A 205 3.90 -13.90 6.97
CA MET A 205 4.15 -12.98 5.86
C MET A 205 3.96 -11.51 6.28
N LEU A 206 2.90 -11.21 7.03
CA LEU A 206 2.67 -9.87 7.57
C LEU A 206 3.80 -9.45 8.52
N SER A 207 4.27 -10.35 9.38
CA SER A 207 5.35 -10.04 10.33
C SER A 207 6.72 -9.85 9.66
N GLU A 208 7.05 -10.63 8.64
CA GLU A 208 8.38 -10.59 8.01
C GLU A 208 8.47 -9.56 6.88
N ILE A 209 7.40 -9.42 6.09
CA ILE A 209 7.39 -8.64 4.84
C ILE A 209 6.51 -7.39 4.97
N GLY A 210 5.57 -7.37 5.92
CA GLY A 210 4.62 -6.27 6.11
C GLY A 210 3.37 -6.35 5.22
N THR A 211 3.22 -7.44 4.44
CA THR A 211 2.06 -7.69 3.59
C THR A 211 1.90 -9.19 3.30
N CYS A 212 0.71 -9.61 2.84
CA CYS A 212 0.42 -10.97 2.43
C CYS A 212 -0.54 -11.00 1.22
N LYS A 213 -0.69 -12.16 0.57
CA LYS A 213 -1.69 -12.32 -0.49
C LYS A 213 -3.08 -12.23 0.15
N GLY A 214 -3.88 -11.26 -0.29
CA GLY A 214 -5.21 -11.05 0.30
C GLY A 214 -5.19 -10.20 1.57
N VAL A 215 -4.18 -9.34 1.76
CA VAL A 215 -4.06 -8.42 2.90
C VAL A 215 -5.35 -7.62 3.17
N GLU A 216 -6.15 -7.36 2.14
CA GLU A 216 -7.45 -6.68 2.27
C GLU A 216 -8.45 -7.42 3.18
N ASN A 217 -8.32 -8.74 3.33
CA ASN A 217 -9.15 -9.54 4.24
C ASN A 217 -8.90 -9.20 5.71
N TYR A 218 -7.73 -8.64 6.03
CA TYR A 218 -7.35 -8.21 7.38
C TYR A 218 -7.54 -6.70 7.59
N SER A 219 -8.06 -5.98 6.59
CA SER A 219 -8.13 -4.51 6.58
C SER A 219 -8.79 -3.89 7.81
N ARG A 220 -9.84 -4.51 8.35
CA ARG A 220 -10.50 -4.06 9.61
C ARG A 220 -9.51 -4.02 10.78
N ILE A 221 -8.79 -5.12 11.00
CA ILE A 221 -7.89 -5.28 12.15
C ILE A 221 -6.64 -4.44 11.95
N LEU A 222 -6.10 -4.43 10.73
CA LEU A 222 -4.98 -3.57 10.35
C LEU A 222 -5.29 -2.08 10.55
N ALA A 223 -6.54 -1.68 10.30
CA ALA A 223 -7.04 -0.34 10.57
C ALA A 223 -7.57 -0.15 12.01
N GLY A 224 -7.34 -1.13 12.92
CA GLY A 224 -7.72 -1.10 14.34
C GLY A 224 -9.18 -0.74 14.58
N ARG A 225 -10.10 -1.26 13.75
CA ARG A 225 -11.52 -0.95 13.82
C ARG A 225 -12.33 -2.08 14.47
N GLU A 226 -13.37 -1.67 15.18
CA GLU A 226 -14.33 -2.58 15.80
C GLU A 226 -15.04 -3.48 14.76
N PRO A 227 -15.45 -4.70 15.16
CA PRO A 227 -16.30 -5.55 14.33
C PRO A 227 -17.56 -4.82 13.84
N GLY A 228 -17.86 -4.95 12.54
CA GLY A 228 -19.02 -4.30 11.91
C GLY A 228 -18.83 -2.84 11.53
N ALA A 229 -17.64 -2.26 11.74
CA ALA A 229 -17.32 -0.92 11.28
C ALA A 229 -17.38 -0.81 9.74
N THR A 230 -17.88 0.33 9.25
CA THR A 230 -17.88 0.67 7.82
C THR A 230 -16.45 0.62 7.27
N PRO A 231 -16.18 0.10 6.06
CA PRO A 231 -14.83 0.13 5.49
C PRO A 231 -14.35 1.58 5.28
N ILE A 232 -13.02 1.76 5.27
CA ILE A 232 -12.42 3.00 4.76
C ILE A 232 -12.40 2.88 3.23
N THR A 233 -12.75 3.94 2.53
CA THR A 233 -12.90 3.98 1.09
C THR A 233 -12.17 5.20 0.52
N LEU A 234 -12.22 5.41 -0.80
CA LEU A 234 -11.66 6.63 -1.40
C LEU A 234 -12.36 7.89 -0.87
N LEU A 235 -13.65 7.80 -0.54
CA LEU A 235 -14.43 8.95 -0.07
C LEU A 235 -13.89 9.50 1.25
N ASP A 236 -13.35 8.63 2.11
CA ASP A 236 -12.74 9.02 3.39
C ASP A 236 -11.39 9.76 3.22
N HIS A 237 -10.78 9.71 2.02
CA HIS A 237 -9.56 10.47 1.71
C HIS A 237 -9.87 11.91 1.28
N PHE A 238 -11.13 12.22 0.96
CA PHE A 238 -11.53 13.58 0.66
C PHE A 238 -11.71 14.42 1.94
N PRO A 239 -11.50 15.74 1.87
CA PRO A 239 -11.95 16.64 2.91
C PRO A 239 -13.47 16.56 3.13
N GLU A 240 -13.94 16.88 4.34
CA GLU A 240 -15.37 16.85 4.68
C GLU A 240 -16.25 17.74 3.77
N ASP A 241 -15.68 18.78 3.16
CA ASP A 241 -16.34 19.74 2.29
C ASP A 241 -16.28 19.38 0.78
N PHE A 242 -16.03 18.12 0.42
CA PHE A 242 -15.95 17.70 -0.98
C PHE A 242 -17.29 17.66 -1.71
N LEU A 243 -17.23 17.67 -3.06
CA LEU A 243 -18.39 17.53 -3.94
C LEU A 243 -18.35 16.18 -4.66
N LEU A 244 -19.51 15.51 -4.74
CA LEU A 244 -19.70 14.28 -5.51
C LEU A 244 -20.68 14.54 -6.66
N PHE A 245 -20.23 14.24 -7.87
CA PHE A 245 -21.08 14.21 -9.06
C PHE A 245 -21.24 12.76 -9.49
N VAL A 246 -22.49 12.31 -9.66
CA VAL A 246 -22.81 10.97 -10.14
C VAL A 246 -23.29 11.09 -11.58
N ASP A 247 -22.40 10.75 -12.51
CA ASP A 247 -22.75 10.67 -13.93
C ASP A 247 -23.69 9.48 -14.17
N GLU A 248 -24.64 9.64 -15.09
CA GLU A 248 -25.66 8.63 -15.43
C GLU A 248 -26.36 7.99 -14.21
N SER A 249 -26.74 8.82 -13.22
CA SER A 249 -27.35 8.41 -11.94
C SER A 249 -28.60 7.50 -12.02
N HIS A 250 -29.19 7.33 -13.20
CA HIS A 250 -30.35 6.45 -13.41
C HIS A 250 -29.97 4.98 -13.66
N VAL A 251 -28.69 4.69 -13.90
CA VAL A 251 -28.14 3.34 -14.17
C VAL A 251 -27.44 2.77 -12.92
N THR A 252 -27.47 3.49 -11.80
CA THR A 252 -26.73 3.16 -10.56
C THR A 252 -27.40 2.06 -9.75
#